data_AF-A0AAD6XBK2-F1
#
_entry.id   AF-A0AAD6XBK2-F1
#
_cell.length_a   1.000
_cell.length_b   1.000
_cell.length_c   1.000
_cell.angle_alpha   90.00
_cell.angle_beta   90.00
_cell.angle_gamma   90.00
#
_symmetry.space_group_name_H-M   'P 1'
#
loop_
_entity.id
_entity.type
_entity.pdbx_description
1 polymer ?
#
loop_
_entity_poly.entity_id
_entity_poly.type
_entity_poly.pdbx_seq_one_letter_code
_entity_poly.pdbx_strand_id
1 'polypeptide(L)'
;MADDPPPRTRTSPPPADPAPKPPASKDPNPETPRSPPPPADSESVPDPPAKSEARHRLIWHRQAIDMDIFSQILELDEDGTYDFSKEMVVAYFSQATTTFSDMDKAIARRADEKLPELSALGHFLKGSSAALGISKVQATCEKMQHYGALRDEAADKDLKADEALSKISALLVEVKAEYADAERWLKKWYEDKNESFEGVKP
;
A
#
# COMPACT_ATOMS: atom_id res chain seq x y z
N MET A 1 39.81 -29.07 25.42
CA MET A 1 38.43 -29.39 25.81
C MET A 1 37.53 -28.29 25.28
N ALA A 2 36.91 -28.53 24.13
CA ALA A 2 35.66 -27.94 23.65
C ALA A 2 35.40 -28.59 22.28
N ASP A 3 34.67 -29.71 22.32
CA ASP A 3 34.13 -30.44 21.17
C ASP A 3 33.06 -29.60 20.48
N ASP A 4 33.16 -29.49 19.16
CA ASP A 4 32.16 -28.87 18.28
C ASP A 4 31.11 -29.95 17.88
N PRO A 5 29.81 -29.77 18.16
CA PRO A 5 28.81 -30.79 17.83
C PRO A 5 28.37 -30.74 16.36
N PRO A 6 28.14 -31.90 15.70
CA PRO A 6 27.79 -31.96 14.28
C PRO A 6 26.35 -31.50 13.98
N PRO A 7 26.05 -31.11 12.72
CA PRO A 7 24.76 -30.55 12.33
C PRO A 7 23.63 -31.59 12.32
N ARG A 8 22.47 -31.20 12.82
CA ARG A 8 21.24 -32.01 12.88
C ARG A 8 20.49 -31.93 11.55
N THR A 9 20.40 -33.03 10.83
CA THR A 9 19.40 -33.26 9.78
C THR A 9 18.16 -33.94 10.36
N ARG A 10 16.95 -33.44 10.12
CA ARG A 10 15.68 -34.19 10.20
C ARG A 10 14.58 -33.41 9.43
N THR A 11 14.28 -33.82 8.20
CA THR A 11 13.17 -34.72 7.78
C THR A 11 11.81 -34.03 7.76
N SER A 12 11.35 -33.73 6.54
CA SER A 12 9.99 -33.27 6.21
C SER A 12 8.93 -34.35 6.52
N PRO A 13 7.71 -33.96 6.95
CA PRO A 13 6.61 -34.90 7.12
C PRO A 13 5.96 -35.29 5.77
N PRO A 14 5.42 -36.52 5.65
CA PRO A 14 4.73 -37.00 4.44
C PRO A 14 3.29 -36.42 4.31
N PRO A 15 2.72 -36.39 3.09
CA PRO A 15 1.37 -35.89 2.84
C PRO A 15 0.29 -36.88 3.29
N ALA A 16 -0.81 -36.34 3.84
CA ALA A 16 -1.97 -37.11 4.29
C ALA A 16 -2.95 -37.43 3.14
N ASP A 17 -3.40 -38.68 3.08
CA ASP A 17 -4.43 -39.19 2.16
C ASP A 17 -5.82 -38.57 2.43
N PRO A 18 -6.69 -38.41 1.41
CA PRO A 18 -8.05 -37.90 1.57
C PRO A 18 -9.06 -39.03 1.83
N ALA A 19 -9.98 -38.82 2.78
CA ALA A 19 -11.15 -39.67 3.04
C ALA A 19 -12.44 -38.83 3.04
N PRO A 20 -13.66 -39.42 3.01
CA PRO A 20 -14.47 -39.59 1.80
C PRO A 20 -15.78 -38.76 1.80
N LYS A 21 -16.40 -38.63 0.61
CA LYS A 21 -17.70 -37.97 0.38
C LYS A 21 -18.90 -38.73 0.98
N PRO A 22 -19.93 -38.05 1.51
CA PRO A 22 -21.23 -38.65 1.78
C PRO A 22 -22.22 -38.54 0.59
N PRO A 23 -23.29 -39.38 0.58
CA PRO A 23 -24.01 -39.78 -0.63
C PRO A 23 -25.27 -38.97 -0.96
N ALA A 24 -25.72 -39.16 -2.20
CA ALA A 24 -26.94 -38.62 -2.79
C ALA A 24 -28.21 -39.32 -2.28
N SER A 25 -29.28 -38.53 -2.08
CA SER A 25 -30.65 -39.03 -1.90
C SER A 25 -31.57 -38.38 -2.93
N LYS A 26 -32.22 -39.24 -3.72
CA LYS A 26 -33.34 -38.95 -4.63
C LYS A 26 -34.64 -39.10 -3.85
N ASP A 27 -35.67 -38.32 -4.17
CA ASP A 27 -37.05 -38.77 -4.46
C ASP A 27 -38.04 -37.58 -4.64
N PRO A 28 -39.25 -37.79 -5.22
CA PRO A 28 -39.76 -37.01 -6.36
C PRO A 28 -40.95 -36.03 -6.11
N ASN A 29 -41.18 -35.22 -7.14
CA ASN A 29 -42.31 -34.33 -7.55
C ASN A 29 -43.73 -34.63 -6.99
N PRO A 30 -44.65 -33.63 -6.88
CA PRO A 30 -45.49 -33.25 -8.03
C PRO A 30 -45.87 -31.75 -8.18
N GLU A 31 -46.27 -31.42 -9.41
CA GLU A 31 -46.70 -30.14 -9.98
C GLU A 31 -47.83 -29.40 -9.25
N THR A 32 -47.81 -28.05 -9.34
CA THR A 32 -49.00 -27.17 -9.47
C THR A 32 -48.56 -25.78 -9.99
N PRO A 33 -49.47 -24.94 -10.55
CA PRO A 33 -49.28 -24.30 -11.85
C PRO A 33 -48.73 -22.85 -11.84
N ARG A 34 -48.22 -22.48 -13.02
CA ARG A 34 -47.65 -21.19 -13.45
C ARG A 34 -48.47 -19.95 -13.02
N SER A 35 -47.78 -19.00 -12.40
CA SER A 35 -48.04 -17.56 -12.51
C SER A 35 -46.84 -16.91 -13.21
N PRO A 36 -47.03 -15.94 -14.12
CA PRO A 36 -45.92 -15.27 -14.80
C PRO A 36 -45.13 -14.39 -13.82
N PRO A 37 -43.80 -14.30 -13.92
CA PRO A 37 -43.02 -13.37 -13.10
C PRO A 37 -43.31 -11.90 -13.52
N PRO A 38 -43.34 -10.95 -12.57
CA PRO A 38 -43.39 -9.53 -12.86
C PRO A 38 -42.13 -9.05 -13.61
N PRO A 39 -42.18 -7.90 -14.31
CA PRO A 39 -41.09 -7.45 -15.17
C PRO A 39 -39.83 -7.15 -14.36
N ALA A 40 -38.69 -7.47 -14.97
CA ALA A 40 -37.35 -7.34 -14.44
C ALA A 40 -37.13 -6.01 -13.70
N ASP A 41 -37.05 -6.09 -12.37
CA ASP A 41 -36.19 -5.19 -11.63
C ASP A 41 -34.76 -5.48 -12.07
N SER A 42 -34.07 -4.42 -12.46
CA SER A 42 -32.66 -4.41 -12.81
C SER A 42 -31.85 -4.76 -11.57
N GLU A 43 -31.81 -6.03 -11.20
CA GLU A 43 -30.88 -6.55 -10.22
C GLU A 43 -29.46 -6.42 -10.79
N SER A 44 -28.73 -5.46 -10.24
CA SER A 44 -27.31 -5.25 -10.44
C SER A 44 -26.56 -6.56 -10.21
N VAL A 45 -26.14 -7.20 -11.29
CA VAL A 45 -25.24 -8.35 -11.22
C VAL A 45 -23.98 -7.91 -10.45
N PRO A 46 -23.58 -8.60 -9.38
CA PRO A 46 -22.36 -8.24 -8.66
C PRO A 46 -21.15 -8.40 -9.61
N ASP A 47 -20.35 -7.33 -9.73
CA ASP A 47 -19.15 -7.32 -10.56
C ASP A 47 -18.20 -8.45 -10.12
N PRO A 48 -17.54 -9.15 -11.06
CA PRO A 48 -16.57 -10.18 -10.71
C PRO A 48 -15.39 -9.59 -9.92
N PRO A 49 -14.84 -10.32 -8.93
CA PRO A 49 -13.91 -9.78 -7.93
C PRO A 49 -12.69 -9.08 -8.56
N ALA A 50 -12.13 -9.62 -9.64
CA ALA A 50 -10.98 -9.00 -10.31
C ALA A 50 -11.26 -7.61 -10.91
N LYS A 51 -12.50 -7.34 -11.35
CA LYS A 51 -12.90 -6.02 -11.86
C LYS A 51 -13.19 -5.05 -10.72
N SER A 52 -13.71 -5.53 -9.61
CA SER A 52 -13.91 -4.75 -8.39
C SER A 52 -12.56 -4.31 -7.81
N GLU A 53 -11.60 -5.22 -7.66
CA GLU A 53 -10.23 -4.93 -7.22
C GLU A 53 -9.51 -3.92 -8.13
N ALA A 54 -9.65 -4.06 -9.45
CA ALA A 54 -9.06 -3.11 -10.41
C ALA A 54 -9.72 -1.73 -10.34
N ARG A 55 -11.05 -1.67 -10.17
CA ARG A 55 -11.79 -0.41 -9.94
C ARG A 55 -11.42 0.23 -8.61
N HIS A 56 -11.32 -0.57 -7.54
CA HIS A 56 -10.86 -0.11 -6.24
C HIS A 56 -9.46 0.48 -6.37
N ARG A 57 -8.52 -0.22 -7.01
CA ARG A 57 -7.16 0.28 -7.30
C ARG A 57 -7.14 1.57 -8.13
N LEU A 58 -8.08 1.77 -9.05
CA LEU A 58 -8.22 2.98 -9.87
C LEU A 58 -8.86 4.16 -9.11
N ILE A 59 -9.80 3.90 -8.21
CA ILE A 59 -10.41 4.91 -7.34
C ILE A 59 -9.42 5.30 -6.24
N TRP A 60 -8.75 4.32 -5.68
CA TRP A 60 -7.60 4.41 -4.78
C TRP A 60 -6.49 5.31 -5.30
N HIS A 61 -6.05 5.09 -6.56
CA HIS A 61 -5.05 5.94 -7.18
C HIS A 61 -5.51 7.39 -7.36
N ARG A 62 -6.82 7.69 -7.26
CA ARG A 62 -7.33 9.06 -7.32
C ARG A 62 -7.38 9.73 -5.95
N GLN A 63 -7.62 8.98 -4.88
CA GLN A 63 -7.68 9.52 -3.52
C GLN A 63 -6.26 9.77 -2.97
N ALA A 64 -6.12 10.78 -2.11
CA ALA A 64 -4.84 11.12 -1.48
C ALA A 64 -4.51 10.15 -0.32
N ILE A 65 -5.56 9.74 0.40
CA ILE A 65 -5.54 8.80 1.51
C ILE A 65 -6.50 7.67 1.19
N ASP A 66 -6.05 6.45 1.44
CA ASP A 66 -6.93 5.31 1.57
C ASP A 66 -7.58 5.29 2.95
N MET A 67 -8.91 5.40 2.95
CA MET A 67 -9.69 5.34 4.15
C MET A 67 -9.79 3.95 4.75
N ASP A 68 -9.67 2.87 3.98
CA ASP A 68 -9.79 1.51 4.52
C ASP A 68 -8.58 1.18 5.42
N ILE A 69 -7.37 1.55 5.02
CA ILE A 69 -6.16 1.48 5.86
C ILE A 69 -6.21 2.53 6.96
N PHE A 70 -6.52 3.79 6.63
CA PHE A 70 -6.46 4.87 7.63
C PHE A 70 -7.49 4.66 8.75
N SER A 71 -8.68 4.12 8.46
CA SER A 71 -9.67 3.76 9.48
C SER A 71 -9.17 2.69 10.46
N GLN A 72 -8.34 1.74 10.03
CA GLN A 72 -7.73 0.76 10.95
C GLN A 72 -6.80 1.43 11.96
N ILE A 73 -6.17 2.55 11.59
CA ILE A 73 -5.37 3.35 12.51
C ILE A 73 -6.25 4.12 13.48
N LEU A 74 -7.34 4.71 12.98
CA LEU A 74 -8.32 5.43 13.81
C LEU A 74 -9.00 4.51 14.84
N GLU A 75 -9.17 3.22 14.53
CA GLU A 75 -9.69 2.22 15.46
C GLU A 75 -8.76 1.96 16.67
N LEU A 76 -7.51 2.42 16.61
CA LEU A 76 -6.55 2.33 17.71
C LEU A 76 -6.60 3.54 18.66
N ASP A 77 -7.30 4.61 18.29
CA ASP A 77 -7.53 5.75 19.18
C ASP A 77 -8.49 5.39 20.31
N GLU A 78 -8.41 6.14 21.41
CA GLU A 78 -9.39 6.06 22.49
C GLU A 78 -10.72 6.73 22.06
N ASP A 79 -11.84 6.27 22.60
CA ASP A 79 -13.17 6.76 22.21
C ASP A 79 -13.28 8.29 22.31
N GLY A 80 -13.45 8.94 21.15
CA GLY A 80 -13.64 10.38 21.04
C GLY A 80 -12.35 11.21 21.06
N THR A 81 -11.18 10.58 21.00
CA THR A 81 -9.88 11.25 20.78
C THR A 81 -9.29 10.83 19.43
N TYR A 82 -8.18 11.47 19.05
CA TYR A 82 -7.40 11.08 17.87
C TYR A 82 -5.89 11.15 18.13
N ASP A 83 -5.49 10.97 19.39
CA ASP A 83 -4.12 11.26 19.83
C ASP A 83 -3.09 10.32 19.17
N PHE A 84 -3.41 9.03 19.09
CA PHE A 84 -2.50 8.03 18.52
C PHE A 84 -2.37 8.21 17.00
N SER A 85 -3.50 8.31 16.29
CA SER A 85 -3.48 8.47 14.84
C SER A 85 -2.81 9.79 14.44
N LYS A 86 -3.05 10.87 15.20
CA LYS A 86 -2.47 12.19 14.96
C LYS A 86 -0.97 12.19 15.24
N GLU A 87 -0.51 11.58 16.33
CA GLU A 87 0.93 11.43 16.60
C GLU A 87 1.63 10.68 15.47
N MET A 88 1.02 9.60 14.95
CA MET A 88 1.59 8.85 13.84
C MET A 88 1.64 9.66 12.53
N VAL A 89 0.61 10.46 12.25
CA VAL A 89 0.59 11.38 11.10
C VAL A 89 1.66 12.49 11.24
N VAL A 90 1.82 13.06 12.44
CA VAL A 90 2.87 14.06 12.72
C VAL A 90 4.26 13.46 12.53
N ALA A 91 4.50 12.26 13.06
CA ALA A 91 5.77 11.55 12.92
C ALA A 91 6.08 11.29 11.44
N TYR A 92 5.06 10.92 10.65
CA TYR A 92 5.20 10.75 9.22
C TYR A 92 5.57 12.06 8.49
N PHE A 93 4.93 13.20 8.80
CA PHE A 93 5.28 14.48 8.16
C PHE A 93 6.74 14.87 8.37
N SER A 94 7.24 14.70 9.60
CA SER A 94 8.64 14.97 9.92
C SER A 94 9.58 14.02 9.18
N GLN A 95 9.25 12.73 9.16
CA GLN A 95 10.01 11.70 8.46
C GLN A 95 10.06 11.96 6.94
N ALA A 96 8.92 12.27 6.32
CA ALA A 96 8.80 12.54 4.90
C ALA A 96 9.63 13.78 4.51
N THR A 97 9.52 14.86 5.27
CA THR A 97 10.29 16.09 5.05
C THR A 97 11.80 15.83 5.13
N THR A 98 12.25 15.08 6.13
CA THR A 98 13.66 14.68 6.27
C THR A 98 14.12 13.83 5.09
N THR A 99 13.32 12.82 4.74
CA THR A 99 13.63 11.89 3.64
C THR A 99 13.74 12.61 2.30
N PHE A 100 12.83 13.55 2.02
CA PHE A 100 12.90 14.37 0.80
C PHE A 100 14.15 15.25 0.77
N SER A 101 14.53 15.85 1.90
CA SER A 101 15.78 16.61 2.00
C SER A 101 17.00 15.74 1.70
N ASP A 102 17.01 14.50 2.20
CA ASP A 102 18.12 13.57 1.96
C ASP A 102 18.15 13.06 0.52
N MET A 103 16.99 12.84 -0.11
CA MET A 103 16.88 12.55 -1.54
C MET A 103 17.41 13.71 -2.41
N ASP A 104 17.08 14.96 -2.08
CA ASP A 104 17.61 16.13 -2.80
C ASP A 104 19.14 16.21 -2.67
N LYS A 105 19.68 16.02 -1.46
CA LYS A 105 21.13 15.97 -1.23
C LYS A 105 21.78 14.84 -2.01
N ALA A 106 21.15 13.66 -2.06
CA ALA A 106 21.65 12.52 -2.82
C ALA A 106 21.73 12.81 -4.31
N ILE A 107 20.69 13.42 -4.89
CA ILE A 107 20.68 13.81 -6.30
C ILE A 107 21.82 14.80 -6.62
N ALA A 108 22.16 15.71 -5.69
CA ALA A 108 23.24 16.68 -5.86
C ALA A 108 24.66 16.07 -5.80
N ARG A 109 24.83 14.82 -5.33
CA ARG A 109 26.13 14.12 -5.26
C ARG A 109 26.51 13.44 -6.59
N ARG A 110 27.73 12.86 -6.63
CA ARG A 110 28.25 12.12 -7.79
C ARG A 110 27.41 10.87 -8.09
N ALA A 111 27.42 10.43 -9.35
CA ALA A 111 26.40 9.51 -9.89
C ALA A 111 26.51 8.06 -9.43
N ASP A 112 27.72 7.61 -9.14
CA ASP A 112 28.09 6.26 -8.73
C ASP A 112 27.63 5.89 -7.31
N GLU A 113 27.46 6.88 -6.42
CA GLU A 113 27.13 6.62 -5.01
C GLU A 113 25.64 6.80 -4.69
N LYS A 114 24.85 7.47 -5.55
CA LYS A 114 23.51 7.93 -5.17
C LYS A 114 22.35 6.99 -5.48
N LEU A 115 22.47 6.08 -6.44
CA LEU A 115 21.36 5.19 -6.81
C LEU A 115 20.96 4.20 -5.70
N PRO A 116 21.90 3.51 -5.02
CA PRO A 116 21.55 2.64 -3.90
C PRO A 116 20.90 3.39 -2.74
N GLU A 117 21.38 4.60 -2.44
CA GLU A 117 20.82 5.43 -1.39
C GLU A 117 19.41 5.94 -1.74
N LEU A 118 19.21 6.40 -2.98
CA LEU A 118 17.89 6.79 -3.48
C LEU A 118 16.91 5.61 -3.44
N SER A 119 17.38 4.39 -3.73
CA SER A 119 16.58 3.18 -3.59
C SER A 119 16.16 2.93 -2.13
N ALA A 120 17.11 3.04 -1.20
CA ALA A 120 16.86 2.85 0.23
C ALA A 120 15.92 3.91 0.81
N LEU A 121 16.11 5.19 0.45
CA LEU A 121 15.22 6.29 0.86
C LEU A 121 13.81 6.10 0.29
N GLY A 122 13.69 5.67 -0.97
CA GLY A 122 12.41 5.33 -1.58
C GLY A 122 11.72 4.18 -0.85
N HIS A 123 12.45 3.10 -0.54
CA HIS A 123 11.92 1.98 0.24
C HIS A 123 11.41 2.39 1.63
N PHE A 124 12.18 3.22 2.32
CA PHE A 124 11.84 3.71 3.66
C PHE A 124 10.54 4.51 3.66
N LEU A 125 10.43 5.51 2.78
CA LEU A 125 9.23 6.33 2.68
C LEU A 125 8.03 5.57 2.13
N LYS A 126 8.26 4.54 1.28
CA LYS A 126 7.21 3.62 0.84
C LYS A 126 6.53 2.93 2.03
N GLY A 127 7.33 2.38 2.94
CA GLY A 127 6.83 1.62 4.09
C GLY A 127 5.96 2.46 5.02
N SER A 128 6.44 3.64 5.38
CA SER A 128 5.69 4.54 6.26
C SER A 128 4.45 5.15 5.59
N SER A 129 4.52 5.45 4.29
CA SER A 129 3.36 5.91 3.53
C SER A 129 2.27 4.84 3.44
N ALA A 130 2.65 3.58 3.21
CA ALA A 130 1.72 2.45 3.17
C ALA A 130 0.99 2.25 4.49
N ALA A 131 1.69 2.40 5.63
CA ALA A 131 1.10 2.23 6.96
C ALA A 131 0.00 3.25 7.28
N LEU A 132 0.02 4.42 6.64
CA LEU A 132 -0.98 5.48 6.82
C LEU A 132 -2.01 5.56 5.67
N GLY A 133 -1.95 4.63 4.71
CA GLY A 133 -2.82 4.67 3.53
C GLY A 133 -2.48 5.80 2.54
N ILE A 134 -1.25 6.32 2.55
CA ILE A 134 -0.82 7.41 1.67
C ILE A 134 -0.36 6.84 0.32
N SER A 135 -1.35 6.39 -0.43
CA SER A 135 -1.21 5.46 -1.55
C SER A 135 -0.42 5.96 -2.75
N LYS A 136 -0.58 7.24 -3.09
CA LYS A 136 0.15 7.86 -4.20
C LYS A 136 1.64 7.93 -3.91
N VAL A 137 1.99 8.45 -2.73
CA VAL A 137 3.37 8.52 -2.26
C VAL A 137 3.98 7.13 -2.20
N GLN A 138 3.26 6.13 -1.63
CA GLN A 138 3.70 4.74 -1.62
C GLN A 138 4.06 4.23 -3.03
N ALA A 139 3.16 4.39 -4.00
CA ALA A 139 3.35 3.89 -5.36
C ALA A 139 4.53 4.58 -6.08
N THR A 140 4.68 5.89 -5.89
CA THR A 140 5.79 6.63 -6.48
C THR A 140 7.13 6.27 -5.84
N CYS A 141 7.16 6.11 -4.51
CA CYS A 141 8.33 5.64 -3.78
C CYS A 141 8.74 4.21 -4.18
N GLU A 142 7.79 3.34 -4.52
CA GLU A 142 8.08 2.01 -5.08
C GLU A 142 8.81 2.11 -6.41
N LYS A 143 8.33 2.94 -7.34
CA LYS A 143 9.03 3.17 -8.62
C LYS A 143 10.44 3.73 -8.38
N MET A 144 10.61 4.66 -7.44
CA MET A 144 11.93 5.21 -7.08
C MET A 144 12.86 4.12 -6.52
N GLN A 145 12.34 3.21 -5.69
CA GLN A 145 13.07 2.05 -5.18
C GLN A 145 13.61 1.20 -6.34
N HIS A 146 12.76 0.81 -7.29
CA HIS A 146 13.13 -0.02 -8.43
C HIS A 146 14.11 0.68 -9.38
N TYR A 147 13.87 1.96 -9.69
CA TYR A 147 14.80 2.72 -10.54
C TYR A 147 16.17 2.89 -9.88
N GLY A 148 16.22 3.08 -8.55
CA GLY A 148 17.48 3.10 -7.81
C GLY A 148 18.23 1.77 -7.85
N ALA A 149 17.52 0.66 -8.08
CA ALA A 149 18.08 -0.67 -8.34
C ALA A 149 18.33 -0.96 -9.84
N LEU A 150 18.30 0.09 -10.69
CA LEU A 150 18.49 0.01 -12.15
C LEU A 150 17.43 -0.86 -12.86
N ARG A 151 16.20 -0.88 -12.34
CA ARG A 151 15.12 -1.73 -12.84
C ARG A 151 13.83 -0.95 -13.08
N ASP A 152 13.26 -1.08 -14.27
CA ASP A 152 11.93 -0.55 -14.62
C ASP A 152 10.95 -1.72 -14.73
N GLU A 153 10.21 -1.99 -13.65
CA GLU A 153 9.24 -3.09 -13.59
C GLU A 153 8.05 -2.89 -14.55
N ALA A 154 7.68 -1.65 -14.85
CA ALA A 154 6.55 -1.37 -15.75
C ALA A 154 6.90 -1.67 -17.22
N ALA A 155 8.17 -1.47 -17.58
CA ALA A 155 8.69 -1.76 -18.92
C ALA A 155 9.44 -3.11 -19.02
N ASP A 156 9.47 -3.88 -17.91
CA ASP A 156 10.19 -5.16 -17.79
C ASP A 156 11.64 -5.08 -18.32
N LYS A 157 12.36 -4.00 -17.98
CA LYS A 157 13.71 -3.76 -18.50
C LYS A 157 14.66 -3.20 -17.45
N ASP A 158 15.95 -3.43 -17.69
CA ASP A 158 17.00 -2.81 -16.92
C ASP A 158 17.28 -1.39 -17.44
N LEU A 159 17.68 -0.52 -16.53
CA LEU A 159 17.97 0.88 -16.81
C LEU A 159 19.47 1.13 -16.77
N LYS A 160 19.93 2.07 -17.59
CA LYS A 160 21.25 2.69 -17.38
C LYS A 160 21.18 3.68 -16.22
N ALA A 161 22.31 3.93 -15.59
CA ALA A 161 22.38 4.79 -14.41
C ALA A 161 21.90 6.23 -14.67
N ASP A 162 22.18 6.78 -15.84
CA ASP A 162 21.72 8.09 -16.28
C ASP A 162 20.20 8.14 -16.51
N GLU A 163 19.64 7.11 -17.16
CA GLU A 163 18.19 6.95 -17.36
C GLU A 163 17.46 6.81 -16.01
N ALA A 164 17.97 5.94 -15.13
CA ALA A 164 17.42 5.74 -13.79
C ALA A 164 17.41 7.03 -12.98
N LEU A 165 18.52 7.77 -12.98
CA LEU A 165 18.61 9.03 -12.26
C LEU A 165 17.64 10.07 -12.80
N SER A 166 17.54 10.21 -14.13
CA SER A 166 16.60 11.14 -14.76
C SER A 166 15.16 10.82 -14.36
N LYS A 167 14.78 9.54 -14.37
CA LYS A 167 13.46 9.08 -13.92
C LYS A 167 13.24 9.36 -12.43
N ILE A 168 14.21 9.06 -11.55
CA ILE A 168 14.10 9.32 -10.11
C ILE A 168 13.94 10.81 -9.83
N SER A 169 14.69 11.69 -10.52
CA SER A 169 14.54 13.14 -10.34
C SER A 169 13.15 13.64 -10.72
N ALA A 170 12.55 13.09 -11.79
CA ALA A 170 11.16 13.40 -12.14
C ALA A 170 10.18 12.89 -11.08
N LEU A 171 10.35 11.66 -10.62
CA LEU A 171 9.51 11.10 -9.55
C LEU A 171 9.65 11.84 -8.22
N LEU A 172 10.82 12.40 -7.90
CA LEU A 172 11.00 13.18 -6.68
C LEU A 172 10.14 14.46 -6.69
N VAL A 173 9.95 15.08 -7.85
CA VAL A 173 9.03 16.22 -7.99
C VAL A 173 7.58 15.77 -7.82
N GLU A 174 7.22 14.64 -8.44
CA GLU A 174 5.89 14.04 -8.37
C GLU A 174 5.51 13.67 -6.92
N VAL A 175 6.36 12.89 -6.24
CA VAL A 175 6.11 12.41 -4.88
C VAL A 175 5.98 13.53 -3.85
N LYS A 176 6.71 14.65 -4.04
CA LYS A 176 6.58 15.84 -3.18
C LYS A 176 5.22 16.51 -3.36
N ALA A 177 4.70 16.56 -4.59
CA ALA A 177 3.37 17.09 -4.85
C ALA A 177 2.28 16.16 -4.27
N GLU A 178 2.43 14.85 -4.45
CA GLU A 178 1.52 13.84 -3.89
C GLU A 178 1.51 13.88 -2.36
N TYR A 179 2.69 14.03 -1.74
CA TYR A 179 2.81 14.24 -0.30
C TYR A 179 2.07 15.51 0.14
N ALA A 180 2.26 16.63 -0.57
CA ALA A 180 1.60 17.88 -0.22
C ALA A 180 0.07 17.79 -0.33
N ASP A 181 -0.46 17.00 -1.29
CA ASP A 181 -1.88 16.68 -1.38
C ASP A 181 -2.36 15.87 -0.16
N ALA A 182 -1.61 14.83 0.22
CA ALA A 182 -1.92 13.99 1.38
C ALA A 182 -1.86 14.78 2.70
N GLU A 183 -0.82 15.60 2.88
CA GLU A 183 -0.66 16.47 4.04
C GLU A 183 -1.83 17.45 4.17
N ARG A 184 -2.22 18.12 3.08
CA ARG A 184 -3.39 19.01 3.08
C ARG A 184 -4.66 18.26 3.45
N TRP A 185 -4.86 17.07 2.88
CA TRP A 185 -6.04 16.26 3.16
C TRP A 185 -6.09 15.86 4.64
N LEU A 186 -4.99 15.35 5.20
CA LEU A 186 -4.91 14.91 6.60
C LEU A 186 -5.12 16.08 7.55
N LYS A 187 -4.44 17.22 7.32
CA LYS A 187 -4.62 18.44 8.11
C LYS A 187 -6.07 18.87 8.16
N LYS A 188 -6.71 18.97 7.00
CA LYS A 188 -8.13 19.30 6.90
C LYS A 188 -9.01 18.29 7.62
N TRP A 189 -8.72 16.99 7.50
CA TRP A 189 -9.51 15.95 8.12
C TRP A 189 -9.54 16.09 9.64
N TYR A 190 -8.39 16.30 10.29
CA TYR A 190 -8.34 16.51 11.75
C TYR A 190 -8.95 17.86 12.16
N GLU A 191 -8.73 18.93 11.39
CA GLU A 191 -9.39 20.22 11.65
C GLU A 191 -10.92 20.08 11.66
N ASP A 192 -11.50 19.34 10.70
CA ASP A 192 -12.94 19.06 10.65
C ASP A 192 -13.43 18.19 11.83
N LYS A 193 -12.51 17.54 12.57
CA LYS A 193 -12.76 16.82 13.83
C LYS A 193 -12.51 17.66 15.08
N ASN A 194 -12.28 18.97 14.94
CA ASN A 194 -11.84 19.88 16.01
C ASN A 194 -10.46 19.56 16.60
N GLU A 195 -9.62 18.83 15.85
CA GLU A 195 -8.25 18.52 16.20
C GLU A 195 -7.27 19.37 15.38
N SER A 196 -6.75 20.46 15.94
CA SER A 196 -5.78 21.30 15.23
C SER A 196 -4.35 20.76 15.37
N PHE A 197 -3.51 21.02 14.36
CA PHE A 197 -2.06 20.74 14.42
C PHE A 197 -1.24 21.92 15.01
N GLU A 198 -1.88 22.83 15.76
CA GLU A 198 -1.19 24.01 16.31
C GLU A 198 0.00 23.60 17.20
N GLY A 199 1.20 24.07 16.85
CA GLY A 199 2.43 23.80 17.60
C GLY A 199 3.35 22.72 17.03
N VAL A 200 2.92 21.98 16.00
CA VAL A 200 3.78 21.00 15.31
C VAL A 200 4.61 21.71 14.24
N LYS A 201 5.91 21.92 14.53
CA LYS A 201 6.85 22.53 13.58
C LYS A 201 7.28 21.47 12.55
N PRO A 202 7.31 21.79 11.24
CA PRO A 202 7.80 20.89 10.21
C PRO A 202 9.27 20.51 10.43
#